data_AF-A0A1Q7RXH5-F1
#
_entry.id   AF-A0A1Q7RXH5-F1
#
_cell.length_a   1.000
_cell.length_b   1.000
_cell.length_c   1.000
_cell.angle_alpha   90.00
_cell.angle_beta   90.00
_cell.angle_gamma   90.00
#
_symmetry.space_group_name_H-M   'P 1'
#
loop_
_entity.id
_entity.type
_entity.pdbx_description
1 polymer ?
#
loop_
_entity_poly.entity_id
_entity_poly.type
_entity_poly.pdbx_seq_one_letter_code
_entity_poly.pdbx_strand_id
1 'polypeptide(L)'
;MSWKFLGVLIATLIFCASLMAQDKKSEPFLGIWELNLEKTANYPQQSQTMINVPAPGGGFISTRATIGKENKSSSTEIHPVAFDGKPHQTSGGDAREISYKLIDPYTIERTHNRNGKISVDTEQVSKDGKTMTVKQANATRIYDKRFDVKQVGR
;
A
#
# COMPACT_ATOMS: atom_id res chain seq x y z
N MET A 1 29.64 -28.43 -13.92
CA MET A 1 29.15 -27.16 -13.34
C MET A 1 30.05 -26.81 -12.16
N SER A 2 30.82 -25.72 -12.21
CA SER A 2 31.78 -25.42 -11.13
C SER A 2 31.03 -25.05 -9.84
N TRP A 3 31.62 -25.30 -8.68
CA TRP A 3 31.05 -24.95 -7.36
C TRP A 3 30.61 -23.47 -7.29
N LYS A 4 31.30 -22.59 -8.01
CA LYS A 4 30.98 -21.17 -8.12
C LYS A 4 29.67 -20.92 -8.89
N PHE A 5 29.42 -21.69 -9.95
CA PHE A 5 28.15 -21.63 -10.70
C PHE A 5 26.98 -22.22 -9.91
N LEU A 6 27.21 -23.29 -9.14
CA LEU A 6 26.19 -23.87 -8.27
C LEU A 6 25.82 -22.92 -7.12
N GLY A 7 26.80 -22.24 -6.52
CA GLY A 7 26.57 -21.24 -5.48
C GLY A 7 25.79 -20.02 -5.95
N VAL A 8 26.11 -19.48 -7.13
CA VAL A 8 25.38 -18.36 -7.74
C VAL A 8 23.93 -18.76 -8.05
N LEU A 9 23.72 -19.94 -8.64
CA LEU A 9 22.38 -20.42 -8.97
C LEU A 9 21.49 -20.61 -7.73
N ILE A 10 22.04 -21.17 -6.64
CA ILE A 10 21.31 -21.34 -5.37
C ILE A 10 20.96 -19.98 -4.76
N ALA A 11 21.88 -19.01 -4.75
CA ALA A 11 21.61 -17.67 -4.24
C ALA A 11 20.50 -16.95 -5.04
N THR A 12 20.51 -17.07 -6.37
CA THR A 12 19.46 -16.50 -7.23
C THR A 12 18.10 -17.16 -6.98
N LEU A 13 18.04 -18.49 -6.84
CA LEU A 13 16.79 -19.21 -6.56
C LEU A 13 16.19 -18.83 -5.20
N ILE A 14 17.02 -18.69 -4.16
CA ILE A 14 16.58 -18.24 -2.83
C ILE A 14 16.04 -16.80 -2.89
N PHE A 15 16.71 -15.91 -3.62
CA PHE A 15 16.25 -14.52 -3.79
C PHE A 15 14.91 -14.45 -4.52
N CYS A 16 14.73 -15.19 -5.61
CA CYS A 16 13.47 -15.24 -6.36
C CYS A 16 12.30 -15.80 -5.54
N ALA A 17 12.52 -16.85 -4.74
CA ALA A 17 11.49 -17.43 -3.87
C ALA A 17 11.02 -16.44 -2.78
N SER A 18 11.92 -15.61 -2.26
CA SER A 18 11.61 -14.63 -1.22
C SER A 18 10.70 -13.50 -1.71
N LEU A 19 10.84 -13.08 -2.98
CA LEU A 19 9.99 -12.06 -3.60
C LEU A 19 8.56 -12.58 -3.80
N MET A 20 8.39 -13.80 -4.34
CA MET A 20 7.07 -14.38 -4.55
C MET A 20 6.29 -14.64 -3.24
N ALA A 21 7.00 -14.86 -2.13
CA ALA A 21 6.37 -15.05 -0.82
C ALA A 21 5.85 -13.74 -0.20
N GLN A 22 6.45 -12.59 -0.54
CA GLN A 22 5.96 -11.28 -0.09
C GLN A 22 4.72 -10.84 -0.86
N ASP A 23 4.67 -11.14 -2.16
CA ASP A 23 3.53 -10.83 -3.04
C ASP A 23 2.23 -11.40 -2.48
N LYS A 24 2.23 -12.71 -2.18
CA LYS A 24 1.09 -13.41 -1.59
C LYS A 24 0.65 -12.84 -0.25
N LYS A 25 1.57 -12.33 0.55
CA LYS A 25 1.26 -11.75 1.86
C LYS A 25 0.59 -10.39 1.74
N SER A 26 0.76 -9.67 0.63
CA SER A 26 0.12 -8.37 0.43
C SER A 26 -1.18 -8.40 -0.38
N GLU A 27 -1.58 -9.58 -0.88
CA GLU A 27 -2.83 -9.79 -1.61
C GLU A 27 -4.08 -9.23 -0.91
N PRO A 28 -4.24 -9.30 0.43
CA PRO A 28 -5.42 -8.76 1.09
C PRO A 28 -5.68 -7.26 0.83
N PHE A 29 -4.62 -6.49 0.52
CA PHE A 29 -4.70 -5.06 0.23
C PHE A 29 -5.12 -4.73 -1.21
N LEU A 30 -5.09 -5.72 -2.11
CA LEU A 30 -5.53 -5.54 -3.49
C LEU A 30 -7.05 -5.34 -3.53
N GLY A 31 -7.48 -4.46 -4.43
CA GLY A 31 -8.89 -4.14 -4.59
C GLY A 31 -9.15 -2.67 -4.90
N ILE A 32 -10.43 -2.38 -5.08
CA ILE A 32 -10.94 -1.01 -5.13
C ILE A 32 -11.60 -0.73 -3.79
N TRP A 33 -11.08 0.28 -3.09
CA TRP A 33 -11.49 0.67 -1.75
C TRP A 33 -12.11 2.05 -1.77
N GLU A 34 -13.21 2.22 -1.06
CA GLU A 34 -13.90 3.51 -0.95
C GLU A 34 -14.01 3.93 0.51
N LEU A 35 -13.74 5.21 0.78
CA LEU A 35 -13.81 5.78 2.11
C LEU A 35 -15.25 5.69 2.67
N ASN A 36 -15.39 5.08 3.83
CA ASN A 36 -16.62 5.07 4.61
C ASN A 36 -16.62 6.29 5.54
N LEU A 37 -17.37 7.33 5.17
CA LEU A 37 -17.45 8.57 5.94
C LEU A 37 -18.12 8.40 7.30
N GLU A 38 -19.11 7.51 7.40
CA GLU A 38 -19.86 7.29 8.63
C GLU A 38 -18.99 6.69 9.75
N LYS A 39 -18.01 5.87 9.37
CA LYS A 39 -17.08 5.20 10.29
C LYS A 39 -15.74 5.91 10.44
N THR A 40 -15.46 6.89 9.59
CA THR A 40 -14.19 7.65 9.60
C THR A 40 -14.24 8.77 10.63
N ALA A 41 -13.12 8.98 11.34
CA ALA A 41 -12.99 10.00 12.37
C ALA A 41 -11.79 10.93 12.09
N ASN A 42 -12.00 12.24 12.29
CA ASN A 42 -10.98 13.29 12.20
C ASN A 42 -10.20 13.30 10.88
N TYR A 43 -10.90 13.10 9.75
CA TYR A 43 -10.32 13.16 8.42
C TYR A 43 -10.97 14.30 7.61
N PRO A 44 -10.19 15.25 7.04
CA PRO A 44 -10.74 16.44 6.41
C PRO A 44 -11.29 16.22 5.00
N GLN A 45 -11.10 15.04 4.42
CA GLN A 45 -11.56 14.74 3.06
C GLN A 45 -12.97 14.17 3.09
N GLN A 46 -13.80 14.56 2.12
CA GLN A 46 -15.19 14.10 2.02
C GLN A 46 -15.34 12.89 1.11
N SER A 47 -14.33 12.53 0.32
CA SER A 47 -14.32 11.27 -0.43
C SER A 47 -12.89 10.87 -0.76
N GLN A 48 -12.65 9.56 -0.79
CA GLN A 48 -11.43 8.99 -1.34
C GLN A 48 -11.67 7.59 -1.87
N THR A 49 -11.18 7.32 -3.08
CA THR A 49 -11.15 5.99 -3.68
C THR A 49 -9.70 5.56 -3.87
N MET A 50 -9.39 4.31 -3.55
CA MET A 50 -8.09 3.70 -3.81
C MET A 50 -8.25 2.52 -4.75
N ILE A 51 -7.38 2.45 -5.75
CA ILE A 51 -7.27 1.32 -6.67
C ILE A 51 -5.89 0.71 -6.42
N ASN A 52 -5.87 -0.46 -5.79
CA ASN A 52 -4.65 -1.19 -5.46
C ASN A 52 -4.49 -2.37 -6.43
N VAL A 53 -3.46 -2.31 -7.28
CA VAL A 53 -3.16 -3.31 -8.31
C VAL A 53 -1.76 -3.89 -8.14
N PRO A 54 -1.52 -5.18 -8.42
CA PRO A 54 -0.20 -5.79 -8.29
C PRO A 54 0.88 -5.04 -9.08
N ALA A 55 2.07 -4.91 -8.47
CA ALA A 55 3.23 -4.30 -9.14
C ALA A 55 4.19 -5.38 -9.70
N PRO A 56 4.84 -5.15 -10.87
CA PRO A 56 5.86 -6.05 -11.39
C PRO A 56 7.13 -5.93 -10.54
N GLY A 57 7.32 -6.82 -9.56
CA GLY A 57 8.42 -6.75 -8.60
C GLY A 57 7.98 -6.91 -7.14
N GLY A 58 6.67 -6.98 -6.93
CA GLY A 58 6.05 -7.25 -5.65
C GLY A 58 5.47 -6.03 -4.96
N GLY A 59 4.62 -6.28 -3.97
CA GLY A 59 3.72 -5.26 -3.45
C GLY A 59 2.68 -4.81 -4.50
N PHE A 60 2.34 -3.52 -4.51
CA PHE A 60 1.27 -3.00 -5.36
C PHE A 60 1.41 -1.51 -5.69
N ILE A 61 0.77 -1.09 -6.76
CA ILE A 61 0.55 0.33 -7.06
C ILE A 61 -0.80 0.72 -6.47
N SER A 62 -0.82 1.76 -5.64
CA SER A 62 -2.04 2.34 -5.07
C SER A 62 -2.31 3.71 -5.69
N THR A 63 -3.31 3.77 -6.57
CA THR A 63 -3.81 5.02 -7.14
C THR A 63 -4.93 5.55 -6.27
N ARG A 64 -4.84 6.81 -5.83
CA ARG A 64 -5.77 7.42 -4.87
C ARG A 64 -6.38 8.67 -5.45
N ALA A 65 -7.69 8.67 -5.64
CA ALA A 65 -8.46 9.86 -6.01
C ALA A 65 -9.11 10.43 -4.75
N THR A 66 -8.90 11.72 -4.48
CA THR A 66 -9.39 12.37 -3.25
C THR A 66 -10.18 13.62 -3.61
N ILE A 67 -11.30 13.84 -2.92
CA ILE A 67 -12.06 15.08 -2.98
C ILE A 67 -12.09 15.68 -1.57
N GLY A 68 -11.62 16.92 -1.47
CA GLY A 68 -11.64 17.68 -0.23
C GLY A 68 -13.01 18.19 0.15
N LYS A 69 -13.19 18.49 1.43
CA LYS A 69 -14.43 19.05 1.99
C LYS A 69 -14.93 20.24 1.16
N GLU A 70 -16.24 20.30 0.94
CA GLU A 70 -16.91 21.34 0.16
C GLU A 70 -16.39 21.46 -1.29
N ASN A 71 -15.80 20.39 -1.83
CA ASN A 71 -15.18 20.35 -3.16
C ASN A 71 -14.06 21.40 -3.36
N LYS A 72 -13.45 21.90 -2.28
CA LYS A 72 -12.41 22.93 -2.36
C LYS A 72 -11.08 22.44 -2.94
N SER A 73 -10.91 21.13 -3.06
CA SER A 73 -9.73 20.53 -3.69
C SER A 73 -10.07 19.15 -4.25
N SER A 74 -9.31 18.74 -5.26
CA SER A 74 -9.27 17.38 -5.75
C SER A 74 -7.83 17.00 -6.09
N SER A 75 -7.48 15.74 -5.90
CA SER A 75 -6.17 15.22 -6.27
C SER A 75 -6.24 13.78 -6.74
N THR A 76 -5.25 13.39 -7.55
CA THR A 76 -4.92 11.99 -7.80
C THR A 76 -3.46 11.77 -7.42
N GLU A 77 -3.21 10.77 -6.59
CA GLU A 77 -1.88 10.41 -6.10
C GLU A 77 -1.56 8.96 -6.45
N ILE A 78 -0.32 8.68 -6.77
CA ILE A 78 0.19 7.32 -6.97
C ILE A 78 1.18 7.01 -5.87
N HIS A 79 0.95 5.87 -5.23
CA HIS A 79 1.78 5.32 -4.17
C HIS A 79 2.44 4.02 -4.66
N PRO A 80 3.77 3.99 -4.80
CA PRO A 80 4.51 2.77 -5.11
C PRO A 80 4.71 1.94 -3.83
N VAL A 81 3.79 1.03 -3.53
CA VAL A 81 3.88 0.19 -2.32
C VAL A 81 4.89 -0.92 -2.56
N ALA A 82 6.11 -0.73 -2.04
CA ALA A 82 7.19 -1.70 -2.08
C ALA A 82 7.69 -2.02 -0.66
N PHE A 83 7.89 -3.30 -0.36
CA PHE A 83 8.35 -3.78 0.95
C PHE A 83 9.88 -4.01 0.99
N ASP A 84 10.63 -3.13 0.33
CA ASP A 84 12.09 -3.21 0.19
C ASP A 84 12.85 -2.42 1.27
N GLY A 85 12.13 -1.79 2.20
CA GLY A 85 12.69 -0.99 3.29
C GLY A 85 13.22 0.38 2.84
N LYS A 86 12.97 0.80 1.60
CA LYS A 86 13.45 2.09 1.06
C LYS A 86 12.31 3.10 0.95
N PRO A 87 12.61 4.41 1.06
CA PRO A 87 11.66 5.45 0.70
C PRO A 87 11.52 5.53 -0.82
N HIS A 88 10.29 5.75 -1.28
CA HIS A 88 9.93 5.97 -2.68
C HIS A 88 9.12 7.27 -2.79
N GLN A 89 9.29 8.00 -3.89
CA GLN A 89 8.53 9.24 -4.13
C GLN A 89 7.09 8.92 -4.54
N THR A 90 6.12 9.60 -3.94
CA THR A 90 4.76 9.67 -4.50
C THR A 90 4.74 10.57 -5.74
N SER A 91 3.80 10.34 -6.65
CA SER A 91 3.57 11.21 -7.81
C SER A 91 2.12 11.68 -7.89
N GLY A 92 1.86 12.77 -8.61
CA GLY A 92 0.54 13.40 -8.67
C GLY A 92 0.39 14.45 -7.55
N GLY A 93 -0.70 14.37 -6.77
CA GLY A 93 -1.09 15.32 -5.72
C GLY A 93 -0.02 15.71 -4.68
N ASP A 94 -0.11 15.23 -3.43
CA ASP A 94 0.86 15.55 -2.38
C ASP A 94 2.17 14.74 -2.55
N ALA A 95 3.19 15.41 -3.10
CA ALA A 95 4.53 14.87 -3.32
C ALA A 95 5.29 14.72 -2.00
N ARG A 96 5.71 13.49 -1.69
CA ARG A 96 6.42 13.12 -0.46
C ARG A 96 7.13 11.78 -0.64
N GLU A 97 8.11 11.53 0.21
CA GLU A 97 8.67 10.19 0.34
C GLU A 97 7.77 9.32 1.20
N ILE A 98 7.63 8.06 0.81
CA ILE A 98 6.91 7.06 1.58
C ILE A 98 7.67 5.73 1.58
N SER A 99 7.77 5.10 2.74
CA SER A 99 8.31 3.73 2.87
C SER A 99 7.29 2.84 3.55
N TYR A 100 7.36 1.55 3.23
CA TYR A 100 6.39 0.57 3.67
C TYR A 100 7.06 -0.61 4.35
N LYS A 101 6.42 -1.10 5.41
CA LYS A 101 6.81 -2.31 6.10
C LYS A 101 5.59 -3.23 6.22
N LEU A 102 5.71 -4.42 5.66
CA LEU A 102 4.71 -5.48 5.85
C LEU A 102 4.93 -6.11 7.22
N ILE A 103 4.02 -5.86 8.16
CA ILE A 103 4.10 -6.38 9.53
C ILE A 103 3.60 -7.82 9.56
N ASP A 104 2.45 -8.05 8.94
CA ASP A 104 1.81 -9.35 8.74
C ASP A 104 0.92 -9.29 7.48
N PRO A 105 0.32 -10.39 7.00
CA PRO A 105 -0.45 -10.39 5.75
C PRO A 105 -1.64 -9.42 5.70
N TYR A 106 -2.08 -8.90 6.84
CA TYR A 106 -3.21 -8.00 6.98
C TYR A 106 -2.82 -6.63 7.54
N THR A 107 -1.54 -6.38 7.82
CA THR A 107 -1.10 -5.13 8.45
C THR A 107 0.16 -4.57 7.78
N ILE A 108 0.06 -3.32 7.31
CA ILE A 108 1.17 -2.53 6.75
C ILE A 108 1.40 -1.31 7.65
N GLU A 109 2.66 -1.00 7.93
CA GLU A 109 3.09 0.28 8.49
C GLU A 109 3.63 1.17 7.36
N ARG A 110 3.24 2.44 7.34
CA ARG A 110 3.71 3.43 6.37
C ARG A 110 4.39 4.58 7.08
N THR A 111 5.58 4.92 6.62
CA THR A 111 6.30 6.12 7.06
C THR A 111 6.27 7.14 5.95
N HIS A 112 5.74 8.32 6.23
CA HIS A 112 5.75 9.47 5.32
C HIS A 112 6.83 10.45 5.74
N ASN A 113 7.59 10.95 4.78
CA ASN A 113 8.54 12.04 4.95
C ASN A 113 8.17 13.20 4.02
N ARG A 114 7.71 14.31 4.61
CA ARG A 114 7.42 15.57 3.91
C ARG A 114 8.51 16.57 4.26
N ASN A 115 9.54 16.69 3.43
CA ASN A 115 10.62 17.66 3.60
C ASN A 115 11.25 17.62 5.00
N GLY A 116 11.52 16.42 5.52
CA GLY A 116 12.09 16.18 6.85
C GLY A 116 11.06 15.99 7.97
N LYS A 117 9.77 16.27 7.72
CA LYS A 117 8.71 16.00 8.70
C LYS A 117 8.20 14.57 8.55
N ILE A 118 8.52 13.74 9.55
CA ILE A 118 8.13 12.34 9.61
C ILE A 118 6.76 12.16 10.25
N SER A 119 5.93 11.29 9.67
CA SER A 119 4.71 10.78 10.29
C SER A 119 4.49 9.32 9.93
N VAL A 120 3.96 8.53 10.87
CA VAL A 120 3.68 7.10 10.67
C VAL A 120 2.18 6.85 10.75
N ASP A 121 1.69 5.96 9.90
CA ASP A 121 0.35 5.39 10.01
C ASP A 121 0.36 3.86 9.79
N THR A 122 -0.71 3.19 10.23
CA THR A 122 -0.89 1.75 10.06
C THR A 122 -2.13 1.49 9.23
N GLU A 123 -2.02 0.66 8.20
CA GLU A 123 -3.10 0.19 7.34
C GLU A 123 -3.37 -1.29 7.62
N GLN A 124 -4.57 -1.61 8.08
CA GLN A 124 -4.97 -2.95 8.46
C GLN A 124 -6.22 -3.39 7.69
N VAL A 125 -6.15 -4.53 7.01
CA VAL A 125 -7.29 -5.16 6.34
C VAL A 125 -7.93 -6.18 7.28
N SER A 126 -9.26 -6.22 7.34
CA SER A 126 -9.99 -7.23 8.10
C SER A 126 -9.75 -8.62 7.54
N LYS A 127 -9.86 -9.67 8.37
CA LYS A 127 -9.63 -11.06 7.94
C LYS A 127 -10.54 -11.52 6.80
N ASP A 128 -11.76 -10.97 6.74
CA ASP A 128 -12.71 -11.22 5.66
C ASP A 128 -12.43 -10.39 4.39
N GLY A 129 -11.42 -9.52 4.42
CA GLY A 129 -10.97 -8.70 3.30
C GLY A 129 -11.92 -7.57 2.91
N LYS A 130 -12.96 -7.27 3.70
CA LYS A 130 -14.01 -6.31 3.32
C LYS A 130 -13.77 -4.89 3.82
N THR A 131 -12.99 -4.72 4.88
CA THR A 131 -12.75 -3.42 5.49
C THR A 131 -11.26 -3.17 5.64
N MET A 132 -10.84 -1.95 5.32
CA MET A 132 -9.48 -1.48 5.57
C MET A 132 -9.53 -0.31 6.55
N THR A 133 -8.76 -0.41 7.62
CA THR A 133 -8.63 0.62 8.66
C THR A 133 -7.25 1.24 8.56
N VAL A 134 -7.19 2.56 8.43
CA VAL A 134 -5.94 3.31 8.50
C VAL A 134 -5.94 4.18 9.75
N LYS A 135 -5.01 3.91 10.66
CA LYS A 135 -4.82 4.68 11.91
C LYS A 135 -3.59 5.56 11.81
N GLN A 136 -3.79 6.85 12.05
CA GLN A 136 -2.75 7.85 12.25
C GLN A 136 -2.97 8.50 13.63
N ALA A 137 -1.95 9.16 14.18
CA ALA A 137 -1.97 9.74 15.53
C ALA A 137 -3.29 10.41 15.94
N ASN A 138 -3.89 11.21 15.04
CA ASN A 138 -5.12 11.97 15.31
C ASN A 138 -6.29 11.64 14.38
N ALA A 139 -6.18 10.61 13.53
CA ALA A 139 -7.19 10.31 12.51
C ALA A 139 -7.35 8.80 12.29
N THR A 140 -8.60 8.36 12.10
CA THR A 140 -8.92 6.98 11.71
C THR A 140 -9.75 7.02 10.43
N ARG A 141 -9.25 6.40 9.37
CA ARG A 141 -9.94 6.28 8.09
C ARG A 141 -10.40 4.84 7.92
N ILE A 142 -11.67 4.65 7.58
CA ILE A 142 -12.24 3.34 7.33
C ILE A 142 -12.63 3.28 5.86
N TYR A 143 -12.28 2.20 5.17
CA TYR A 143 -12.63 1.96 3.79
C TYR A 143 -13.37 0.65 3.65
N ASP A 144 -14.38 0.63 2.79
CA ASP A 144 -15.06 -0.58 2.38
C ASP A 144 -14.51 -1.04 1.03
N LYS A 145 -14.23 -2.33 0.90
CA LYS A 145 -13.85 -2.92 -0.38
C LYS A 145 -15.08 -3.00 -1.28
N ARG A 146 -14.97 -2.43 -2.48
CA ARG A 146 -16.02 -2.48 -3.51
C ARG A 146 -15.78 -3.61 -4.50
N PHE A 147 -14.53 -3.84 -4.87
CA PHE A 147 -14.14 -4.86 -5.85
C PHE A 147 -12.84 -5.52 -5.44
N ASP A 148 -12.76 -6.84 -5.63
CA ASP A 148 -11.51 -7.57 -5.53
C ASP A 148 -10.67 -7.39 -6.79
N VAL A 149 -9.38 -7.19 -6.61
CA VAL A 149 -8.38 -7.25 -7.67
C VAL A 149 -7.50 -8.45 -7.37
N LYS A 150 -7.25 -9.28 -8.38
CA LYS A 150 -6.35 -10.41 -8.28
C LYS A 150 -5.16 -10.20 -9.19
N GLN A 151 -4.01 -10.71 -8.76
CA GLN A 151 -2.90 -10.91 -9.68
C GLN A 151 -3.31 -11.96 -10.70
N VAL A 152 -3.45 -11.55 -11.96
CA VAL A 152 -3.65 -12.50 -13.06
C VAL A 152 -2.34 -13.25 -13.23
N GLY A 153 -2.41 -14.59 -13.23
CA GLY A 153 -1.24 -15.46 -13.22
C GLY A 153 -0.24 -15.13 -14.34
N ARG A 154 1.04 -15.20 -13.99
CA ARG A 154 2.12 -15.39 -14.96
C ARG A 154 2.12 -16.82 -15.49
#